data_AF-A0A453LQH6-F1
#
_entry.id   AF-A0A453LQH6-F1
#
_cell.length_a   1.000
_cell.length_b   1.000
_cell.length_c   1.000
_cell.angle_alpha   90.00
_cell.angle_beta   90.00
_cell.angle_gamma   90.00
#
_symmetry.space_group_name_H-M   'P 1'
#
loop_
_entity.id
_entity.type
_entity.pdbx_description
1 polymer ?
#
loop_
_entity_poly.entity_id
_entity_poly.type
_entity_poly.pdbx_seq_one_letter_code
_entity_poly.pdbx_strand_id
1 'polypeptide(L)'
;DARCLIQPSAPPCTVCSQALSLPPDRNPNYRCNTSLLIDYCHDNDTHKYILIAVGKTFREQVLRWFVHHKVPSVDSVLSMFGWYSQVTIEMMLMIKSQFSSPSSRWTVLQQDSHTS
;
A
#
# COMPACT_ATOMS: atom_id res chain seq x y z
N ASP A 1 -13.93 -2.78 10.59
CA ASP A 1 -14.58 -4.06 10.94
C ASP A 1 -14.47 -5.02 9.75
N ALA A 2 -13.91 -6.21 9.94
CA ALA A 2 -13.73 -7.23 8.89
C ALA A 2 -14.84 -8.30 8.90
N ARG A 3 -15.83 -8.18 9.79
CA ARG A 3 -16.92 -9.16 9.96
C ARG A 3 -17.66 -9.47 8.67
N CYS A 4 -17.87 -8.50 7.79
CA CYS A 4 -18.55 -8.72 6.52
C CYS A 4 -17.82 -9.68 5.55
N LEU A 5 -16.51 -9.90 5.73
CA LEU A 5 -15.74 -10.88 4.94
C LEU A 5 -15.92 -12.31 5.44
N ILE A 6 -16.20 -12.47 6.74
CA ILE A 6 -16.29 -13.77 7.43
C ILE A 6 -17.76 -14.20 7.54
N GLN A 7 -18.65 -13.25 7.77
CA GLN A 7 -20.08 -13.45 7.92
C GLN A 7 -20.81 -12.34 7.14
N PRO A 8 -21.16 -12.59 5.86
CA PRO A 8 -21.90 -11.63 5.06
C PRO A 8 -23.28 -11.40 5.67
N SER A 9 -23.71 -10.14 5.71
CA SER A 9 -25.07 -9.76 6.12
C SER A 9 -26.01 -9.65 4.92
N ALA A 10 -27.31 -9.86 5.14
CA ALA A 10 -28.36 -9.57 4.17
C ALA A 10 -29.34 -8.55 4.80
N PRO A 11 -29.35 -7.28 4.35
CA PRO A 11 -28.59 -6.71 3.23
C PRO A 11 -27.08 -6.53 3.53
N PRO A 12 -26.22 -6.40 2.49
CA PRO A 12 -24.80 -6.12 2.67
C PRO A 12 -24.58 -4.78 3.39
N CYS A 13 -23.52 -4.69 4.19
CA CYS A 13 -23.20 -3.43 4.87
C CYS A 13 -22.91 -2.31 3.85
N THR A 14 -23.13 -1.06 4.27
CA THR A 14 -22.97 0.12 3.40
C THR A 14 -21.58 0.19 2.77
N VAL A 15 -20.53 -0.16 3.52
CA VAL A 15 -19.14 -0.13 3.04
C VAL A 15 -18.92 -1.15 1.92
N CYS A 16 -19.39 -2.39 2.08
CA CYS A 16 -19.26 -3.41 1.04
C CYS A 16 -20.05 -3.05 -0.21
N SER A 17 -21.25 -2.49 -0.04
CA SER A 17 -22.06 -2.02 -1.18
C SER A 17 -21.39 -0.85 -1.92
N GLN A 18 -20.80 0.11 -1.20
CA GLN A 18 -20.07 1.23 -1.79
C GLN A 18 -18.76 0.80 -2.47
N ALA A 19 -18.08 -0.24 -1.95
CA ALA A 19 -16.87 -0.77 -2.57
C ALA A 19 -17.12 -1.36 -3.98
N LEU A 20 -18.37 -1.69 -4.30
CA LEU A 20 -18.77 -2.28 -5.59
C LEU A 20 -19.59 -1.32 -6.46
N SER A 21 -19.88 -0.09 -6.00
CA SER A 21 -20.79 0.82 -6.70
C SER A 21 -20.17 1.52 -7.92
N LEU A 22 -18.85 1.59 -7.98
CA LEU A 22 -18.09 2.26 -9.04
C LEU A 22 -16.93 1.37 -9.51
N PRO A 23 -16.46 1.55 -10.77
CA PRO A 23 -15.25 0.91 -11.26
C PRO A 23 -14.03 1.20 -10.36
N PRO A 24 -13.07 0.26 -10.22
CA PRO A 24 -11.92 0.41 -9.33
C PRO A 24 -11.18 1.73 -9.50
N ASP A 25 -10.94 2.19 -10.73
CA ASP A 25 -10.24 3.46 -11.02
C ASP A 25 -10.96 4.70 -10.47
N ARG A 26 -12.28 4.63 -10.23
CA ARG A 26 -13.12 5.74 -9.77
C ARG A 26 -13.69 5.54 -8.39
N ASN A 27 -13.43 4.39 -7.76
CA ASN A 27 -14.01 4.03 -6.49
C ASN A 27 -12.99 4.17 -5.35
N PRO A 28 -13.12 5.20 -4.49
CA PRO A 28 -12.26 5.33 -3.32
C PRO A 28 -12.51 4.21 -2.29
N ASN A 29 -13.65 3.53 -2.36
CA ASN A 29 -14.00 2.43 -1.47
C ASN A 29 -13.60 1.04 -2.02
N TYR A 30 -13.09 0.96 -3.25
CA TYR A 30 -12.58 -0.30 -3.79
C TYR A 30 -11.23 -0.64 -3.14
N ARG A 31 -11.20 -1.74 -2.39
CA ARG A 31 -10.07 -2.13 -1.53
C ARG A 31 -9.31 -3.32 -2.10
N CYS A 32 -7.99 -3.17 -2.14
CA CYS A 32 -7.04 -4.25 -2.37
C CYS A 32 -6.36 -4.65 -1.05
N ASN A 33 -5.47 -5.65 -1.07
CA ASN A 33 -4.60 -5.92 0.09
C ASN A 33 -3.77 -4.67 0.42
N THR A 34 -3.66 -4.33 1.71
CA THR A 34 -2.83 -3.21 2.15
C THR A 34 -1.38 -3.39 1.68
N SER A 35 -0.89 -2.44 0.89
CA SER A 35 0.50 -2.32 0.45
C SER A 35 0.97 -0.87 0.60
N LEU A 36 2.28 -0.66 0.67
CA LEU A 36 2.88 0.68 0.75
C LEU A 36 3.95 0.83 -0.32
N LEU A 37 3.82 1.81 -1.21
CA LEU A 37 4.85 2.21 -2.17
C LEU A 37 5.54 3.48 -1.67
N ILE A 38 6.86 3.39 -1.50
CA ILE A 38 7.73 4.49 -1.10
C ILE A 38 8.50 4.94 -2.33
N ASP A 39 8.38 6.21 -2.66
CA ASP A 39 9.28 6.91 -3.58
C ASP A 39 10.44 7.51 -2.78
N TYR A 40 11.65 7.02 -3.03
CA TYR A 40 12.89 7.44 -2.38
C TYR A 40 13.80 8.12 -3.41
N CYS A 41 14.06 9.41 -3.22
CA CYS A 41 15.00 10.16 -4.05
C CYS A 41 16.25 10.54 -3.23
N HIS A 42 17.43 10.18 -3.75
CA HIS A 42 18.72 10.51 -3.14
C HIS A 42 19.52 11.42 -4.08
N ASP A 43 19.74 12.66 -3.66
CA ASP A 43 20.61 13.76 -4.12
C ASP A 43 20.78 14.05 -5.65
N ASN A 44 20.64 13.07 -6.53
CA ASN A 44 20.83 13.15 -7.99
C ASN A 44 19.52 13.00 -8.78
N ASP A 45 18.35 13.31 -8.19
CA ASP A 45 17.01 13.10 -8.79
C ASP A 45 16.72 11.65 -9.25
N THR A 46 17.53 10.68 -8.82
CA THR A 46 17.29 9.27 -9.10
C THR A 46 16.27 8.73 -8.10
N HIS A 47 15.06 8.50 -8.60
CA HIS A 47 13.98 7.87 -7.85
C HIS A 47 14.22 6.35 -7.74
N LYS A 48 14.05 5.83 -6.53
CA LYS A 48 14.00 4.40 -6.22
C LYS A 48 12.66 4.09 -5.56
N TYR A 49 12.04 3.01 -6.00
CA TYR A 49 10.72 2.62 -5.55
C TYR A 49 10.79 1.36 -4.69
N ILE A 50 10.36 1.48 -3.44
CA ILE A 50 10.32 0.36 -2.48
C ILE A 50 8.86 0.01 -2.23
N LEU A 51 8.48 -1.23 -2.53
CA LEU A 51 7.13 -1.73 -2.31
C LEU A 51 7.09 -2.68 -1.11
N ILE A 52 6.20 -2.40 -0.16
CA ILE A 52 6.03 -3.15 1.09
C ILE A 52 4.66 -3.84 1.11
N ALA A 53 4.63 -5.05 1.68
CA ALA A 53 3.44 -5.87 1.88
C ALA A 53 2.76 -6.28 0.56
N VAL A 54 3.56 -6.79 -0.38
CA VAL A 54 3.07 -7.32 -1.66
C VAL A 54 2.14 -8.51 -1.42
N GLY A 55 0.87 -8.32 -1.76
CA GLY A 55 -0.19 -9.31 -1.56
C GLY A 55 -0.76 -9.87 -2.87
N LYS A 56 -1.85 -10.63 -2.74
CA LYS A 56 -2.55 -11.28 -3.86
C LYS A 56 -3.11 -10.30 -4.89
N THR A 57 -3.36 -9.06 -4.50
CA THR A 57 -3.88 -7.97 -5.35
C THR A 57 -2.78 -7.12 -5.99
N PHE A 58 -1.51 -7.53 -5.92
CA PHE A 58 -0.38 -6.76 -6.43
C PHE A 58 -0.54 -6.36 -7.90
N ARG A 59 -0.89 -7.32 -8.76
CA ARG A 59 -1.06 -7.07 -10.21
C ARG A 59 -2.06 -5.94 -10.47
N GLU A 60 -3.16 -5.94 -9.73
CA GLU A 60 -4.20 -4.92 -9.87
C GLU A 60 -3.73 -3.55 -9.37
N GLN A 61 -3.04 -3.51 -8.23
CA GLN A 61 -2.49 -2.26 -7.69
C GLN A 61 -1.44 -1.64 -8.62
N VAL A 62 -0.61 -2.45 -9.28
CA VAL A 62 0.32 -1.95 -10.31
C VAL A 62 -0.43 -1.30 -11.46
N LEU A 63 -1.42 -1.99 -12.03
CA LEU A 63 -2.19 -1.46 -13.16
C LEU A 63 -2.93 -0.16 -12.81
N ARG A 64 -3.46 -0.07 -11.59
CA ARG A 64 -4.21 1.10 -11.12
C ARG A 64 -3.31 2.27 -10.75
N TRP A 65 -2.29 2.03 -9.92
CA TRP A 65 -1.52 3.10 -9.27
C TRP A 65 -0.20 3.40 -9.97
N PHE A 66 0.53 2.41 -10.48
CA PHE A 66 1.86 2.67 -11.05
C PHE A 66 1.75 3.44 -12.36
N VAL A 67 0.77 3.07 -13.20
CA VAL A 67 0.48 3.80 -14.44
C VAL A 67 0.07 5.24 -14.13
N HIS A 68 -0.79 5.42 -13.11
CA HIS A 68 -1.27 6.74 -12.71
C HIS A 68 -0.16 7.64 -12.15
N HIS A 69 0.71 7.10 -11.30
CA HIS A 69 1.83 7.81 -10.68
C HIS A 69 3.13 7.75 -11.50
N LYS A 70 3.09 7.21 -12.72
CA LYS A 70 4.25 7.07 -13.63
C LYS A 70 5.44 6.37 -12.99
N VAL A 71 5.17 5.35 -12.17
CA VAL A 71 6.20 4.51 -11.53
C VAL A 71 6.70 3.50 -12.57
N PRO A 72 7.96 3.62 -13.04
CA PRO A 72 8.46 2.81 -14.16
C PRO A 72 8.83 1.38 -13.75
N SER A 73 9.27 1.18 -12.51
CA SER A 73 9.74 -0.09 -11.98
C SER A 73 9.76 -0.07 -10.46
N VAL A 74 9.84 -1.26 -9.84
CA VAL A 74 10.13 -1.40 -8.41
C VAL A 74 11.57 -1.84 -8.25
N ASP A 75 12.34 -1.13 -7.44
CA ASP A 75 13.74 -1.45 -7.14
C ASP A 75 13.86 -2.50 -6.02
N SER A 76 12.90 -2.52 -5.10
CA SER A 76 12.92 -3.44 -3.96
C SER A 76 11.53 -3.82 -3.49
N VAL A 77 11.34 -5.10 -3.18
CA VAL A 77 10.08 -5.65 -2.68
C VAL A 77 10.29 -6.26 -1.30
N LEU A 78 9.47 -5.81 -0.34
CA LEU A 78 9.41 -6.33 1.01
C LEU A 78 8.08 -7.06 1.20
N SER A 79 8.15 -8.38 1.27
CA SER A 79 6.99 -9.24 1.46
C SER A 79 6.86 -9.66 2.91
N MET A 80 5.70 -9.43 3.52
CA MET A 80 5.46 -9.70 4.94
C MET A 80 4.81 -11.06 5.21
N PHE A 81 4.90 -12.03 4.29
CA PHE A 81 4.35 -13.36 4.53
C PHE A 81 5.14 -14.08 5.64
N GLY A 82 4.56 -14.20 6.83
CA GLY A 82 4.98 -15.14 7.86
C GLY A 82 5.98 -14.66 8.92
N TRP A 83 6.29 -13.36 9.01
CA TRP A 83 7.30 -12.87 9.96
C TRP A 83 6.66 -12.22 11.19
N TYR A 84 6.89 -12.87 12.33
CA TYR A 84 6.48 -12.45 13.68
C TYR A 84 6.84 -10.99 13.96
N SER A 85 5.93 -10.33 14.68
CA SER A 85 5.85 -8.92 15.06
C SER A 85 7.16 -8.16 15.27
N GLN A 86 8.24 -8.79 15.77
CA GLN A 86 9.48 -8.08 16.10
C GLN A 86 10.31 -7.67 14.87
N VAL A 87 10.51 -8.54 13.88
CA VAL A 87 11.33 -8.21 12.68
C VAL A 87 10.63 -7.16 11.82
N THR A 88 9.31 -7.19 11.77
CA THR A 88 8.51 -6.15 11.09
C THR A 88 8.64 -4.80 11.80
N ILE A 89 8.60 -4.77 13.13
CA ILE A 89 8.77 -3.55 13.91
C ILE A 89 10.20 -3.02 13.76
N GLU A 90 11.23 -3.86 13.85
CA GLU A 90 12.63 -3.47 13.63
C GLU A 90 12.87 -2.99 12.20
N MET A 91 12.29 -3.64 11.18
CA MET A 91 12.33 -3.15 9.80
C MET A 91 11.61 -1.81 9.67
N MET A 92 10.44 -1.63 10.28
CA MET A 92 9.74 -0.33 10.29
C MET A 92 10.49 0.73 11.10
N LEU A 93 11.21 0.37 12.15
CA LEU A 93 12.07 1.26 12.94
C LEU A 93 13.35 1.62 12.18
N MET A 94 13.94 0.67 11.45
CA MET A 94 15.09 0.90 10.56
C MET A 94 14.69 1.77 9.37
N ILE A 95 13.53 1.48 8.76
CA ILE A 95 12.82 2.34 7.82
C ILE A 95 12.71 3.73 8.46
N LYS A 96 12.04 3.89 9.61
CA LYS A 96 11.88 5.18 10.29
C LYS A 96 13.21 5.89 10.58
N SER A 97 14.25 5.18 11.00
CA SER A 97 15.60 5.71 11.27
C SER A 97 16.25 6.24 10.00
N GLN A 98 16.09 5.55 8.87
CA GLN A 98 16.52 6.02 7.55
C GLN A 98 15.65 7.19 7.05
N PHE A 99 14.33 7.19 7.32
CA PHE A 99 13.39 8.27 6.97
C PHE A 99 13.51 9.52 7.87
N SER A 100 14.22 9.45 8.99
CA SER A 100 14.54 10.60 9.85
C SER A 100 15.80 11.37 9.45
N SER A 101 16.54 10.91 8.43
CA SER A 101 17.67 11.67 7.89
C SER A 101 17.17 12.87 7.07
N PRO A 102 17.60 14.10 7.38
CA PRO A 102 17.12 15.32 6.71
C PRO A 102 17.57 15.46 5.24
N SER A 103 18.43 14.57 4.74
CA SER A 103 18.91 14.57 3.35
C SER A 103 18.01 13.83 2.36
N SER A 104 17.02 13.06 2.82
CA SER A 104 16.20 12.21 1.93
C SER A 104 14.80 12.78 1.75
N ARG A 105 14.39 13.02 0.49
CA ARG A 105 13.02 13.41 0.14
C ARG A 105 12.23 12.17 -0.23
N TRP A 106 11.10 11.94 0.45
CA TRP A 106 10.26 10.76 0.24
C TRP A 106 8.78 11.11 0.12
N THR A 107 8.03 10.28 -0.58
CA THR A 107 6.57 10.41 -0.70
C THR A 107 5.92 9.03 -0.65
N VAL A 108 4.86 8.92 0.15
CA VAL A 108 3.99 7.75 0.19
C VAL A 108 3.02 7.87 -0.98
N LEU A 109 3.24 7.06 -2.03
CA LEU A 109 2.40 7.10 -3.24
C LEU A 109 1.15 6.24 -3.11
N GLN A 110 1.16 5.27 -2.20
CA GLN A 110 0.03 4.41 -1.93
C GLN A 110 0.04 3.99 -0.47
N GLN A 111 -1.01 4.36 0.26
CA GLN A 111 -1.28 3.86 1.60
C GLN A 111 -2.77 3.50 1.66
N ASP A 112 -3.08 2.22 1.49
CA ASP A 112 -4.43 1.70 1.71
C ASP A 112 -4.71 1.50 3.21
N SER A 113 -4.45 2.54 4.03
CA SER A 113 -4.71 2.48 5.47
C SER A 113 -5.26 3.79 6.08
N HIS A 114 -6.35 3.60 6.85
CA HIS A 114 -7.04 4.50 7.79
C HIS A 114 -8.04 5.53 7.19
N THR A 115 -9.17 5.92 7.79
CA THR A 115 -9.70 5.97 9.18
C THR A 115 -11.24 5.94 9.16
N SER A 116 -11.87 5.19 10.06
CA SER A 116 -13.13 5.59 10.73
C SER A 116 -13.06 5.09 12.16
#